data_AF-A0A1B6F5C4-F1
#
_entry.id   AF-A0A1B6F5C4-F1
#
_cell.length_a   1.000
_cell.length_b   1.000
_cell.length_c   1.000
_cell.angle_alpha   90.00
_cell.angle_beta   90.00
_cell.angle_gamma   90.00
#
_symmetry.space_group_name_H-M   'P 1'
#
loop_
_entity.id
_entity.type
_entity.pdbx_description
1 polymer ?
#
loop_
_entity_poly.entity_id
_entity_poly.type
_entity_poly.pdbx_seq_one_letter_code
_entity_poly.pdbx_strand_id
1 'polypeptide(L)'
;VDSNTASLMPSTLSSRWLSVRLETIGNTLIFFAALFAVLARDSLDPAIVGLSVSYALQITGNLNFAVRMASEVESNSVSIERVKEYSEVQQEAAWEVQPKPNPEWPNQG
;
A
#
# COMPACT_ATOMS: atom_id res chain seq x y z
N VAL A 1 11.43 15.04 21.57
CA VAL A 1 10.35 14.37 20.78
C VAL A 1 11.04 13.85 19.55
N ASP A 2 11.25 12.54 19.48
CA ASP A 2 12.28 11.93 18.65
C ASP A 2 11.94 12.01 17.16
N SER A 3 12.93 12.36 16.33
CA SER A 3 12.81 12.54 14.88
C SER A 3 12.26 11.30 14.15
N ASN A 4 12.42 10.11 14.74
CA ASN A 4 11.87 8.85 14.23
C ASN A 4 10.33 8.78 14.38
N THR A 5 9.76 9.35 15.43
CA THR A 5 8.30 9.40 15.60
C THR A 5 7.67 10.45 14.68
N ALA A 6 8.42 11.50 14.32
CA ALA A 6 7.96 12.53 13.41
C ALA A 6 7.70 12.03 11.98
N SER A 7 8.44 11.02 11.49
CA SER A 7 8.22 10.45 10.15
C SER A 7 7.01 9.49 10.10
N LEU A 8 6.62 8.91 11.24
CA LEU A 8 5.45 8.03 11.37
C LEU A 8 4.12 8.79 11.50
N MET A 9 4.15 10.02 11.97
CA MET A 9 2.95 10.85 12.16
C MET A 9 2.21 11.16 10.84
N PRO A 10 2.89 11.53 9.73
CA PRO A 10 2.25 11.75 8.42
C PRO A 10 1.56 10.50 7.86
N SER A 11 2.15 9.32 8.00
CA SER A 11 1.57 8.07 7.48
C SER A 11 0.33 7.63 8.26
N THR A 12 0.32 7.85 9.58
CA THR A 12 -0.87 7.62 10.40
C THR A 12 -1.98 8.63 10.12
N LEU A 13 -1.65 9.91 9.92
CA LEU A 13 -2.60 10.95 9.51
C LEU A 13 -3.23 10.64 8.14
N SER A 14 -2.43 10.23 7.16
CA SER A 14 -2.91 9.81 5.83
C SER A 14 -3.90 8.65 5.94
N SER A 15 -3.55 7.63 6.72
CA SER A 15 -4.39 6.45 6.95
C SER A 15 -5.74 6.81 7.58
N ARG A 16 -5.74 7.75 8.54
CA ARG A 16 -6.96 8.20 9.22
C ARG A 16 -7.84 9.05 8.31
N TRP A 17 -7.24 9.98 7.57
CA TRP A 17 -7.95 10.83 6.61
C TRP A 17 -8.64 10.00 5.53
N LEU A 18 -7.96 8.96 5.05
CA LEU A 18 -8.52 8.02 4.11
C LEU A 18 -9.68 7.21 4.72
N SER A 19 -9.53 6.70 5.95
CA SER A 19 -10.61 5.96 6.64
C SER A 19 -11.90 6.79 6.72
N VAL A 20 -11.79 8.07 7.11
CA VAL A 20 -12.94 8.98 7.20
C VAL A 20 -13.63 9.15 5.83
N ARG A 21 -12.87 9.28 4.74
CA ARG A 21 -13.45 9.35 3.39
C ARG A 21 -14.15 8.05 2.98
N LEU A 22 -13.56 6.90 3.28
CA LEU A 22 -14.14 5.59 2.96
C LEU A 22 -15.42 5.34 3.76
N GLU A 23 -15.43 5.68 5.05
CA GLU A 23 -16.61 5.60 5.91
C GLU A 23 -17.74 6.52 5.42
N THR A 24 -17.40 7.72 4.95
CA THR A 24 -18.39 8.65 4.36
C THR A 24 -19.04 8.06 3.11
N ILE A 25 -18.26 7.43 2.23
CA ILE A 25 -18.78 6.76 1.02
C ILE A 25 -19.66 5.56 1.41
N GLY A 26 -19.22 4.74 2.36
CA GLY A 26 -19.99 3.60 2.86
C GLY A 26 -21.35 4.02 3.46
N ASN A 27 -21.35 5.05 4.30
CA ASN A 27 -22.58 5.58 4.89
C ASN A 27 -23.52 6.17 3.84
N THR A 28 -22.97 6.83 2.83
CA THR A 28 -23.75 7.37 1.70
C THR A 28 -24.38 6.23 0.88
N LEU A 29 -23.65 5.15 0.61
CA LEU A 29 -24.17 3.96 -0.08
C LEU A 29 -25.28 3.29 0.71
N ILE A 30 -25.11 3.09 2.01
CA ILE A 30 -26.13 2.48 2.88
C ILE A 30 -27.39 3.37 2.92
N PHE A 31 -27.21 4.69 3.01
CA PHE A 31 -28.33 5.64 2.95
C PHE A 31 -29.13 5.51 1.65
N PHE A 32 -28.46 5.47 0.50
CA PHE A 32 -29.14 5.29 -0.79
C PHE A 32 -29.77 3.89 -0.92
N ALA A 33 -29.10 2.84 -0.47
CA ALA A 33 -29.65 1.48 -0.48
C ALA A 33 -30.94 1.40 0.33
N ALA A 34 -30.96 1.99 1.54
CA ALA A 34 -32.15 2.08 2.37
C ALA A 34 -33.24 2.95 1.73
N LEU A 35 -32.88 4.07 1.12
CA LEU A 35 -33.83 4.96 0.43
C LEU A 35 -34.52 4.24 -0.74
N PHE A 36 -33.74 3.56 -1.60
CA PHE A 36 -34.29 2.81 -2.73
C PHE A 36 -35.11 1.60 -2.28
N ALA A 37 -34.72 0.93 -1.20
CA ALA A 37 -35.51 -0.15 -0.61
C ALA A 37 -36.91 0.31 -0.21
N VAL A 38 -37.02 1.51 0.39
CA VAL A 38 -38.31 2.09 0.80
C VAL A 38 -39.13 2.54 -0.42
N LEU A 39 -38.51 3.22 -1.37
CA LEU A 39 -39.20 3.74 -2.56
C LEU A 39 -39.70 2.62 -3.48
N ALA A 40 -38.96 1.53 -3.58
CA ALA A 40 -39.25 0.43 -4.49
C ALA A 40 -39.87 -0.80 -3.80
N ARG A 41 -40.37 -0.64 -2.56
CA ARG A 41 -40.90 -1.71 -1.71
C ARG A 41 -41.91 -2.64 -2.37
N ASP A 42 -42.68 -2.14 -3.34
CA ASP A 42 -43.75 -2.89 -4.01
C ASP A 42 -43.30 -3.53 -5.33
N SER A 43 -42.07 -3.23 -5.78
CA SER A 43 -41.51 -3.67 -7.08
C SER A 43 -40.25 -4.53 -6.97
N LEU A 44 -39.54 -4.46 -5.85
CA LEU A 44 -38.25 -5.11 -5.64
C LEU A 44 -38.38 -6.27 -4.66
N ASP A 45 -37.77 -7.40 -5.02
CA ASP A 45 -37.70 -8.56 -4.14
C ASP A 45 -36.89 -8.21 -2.87
N PRO A 46 -37.47 -8.36 -1.67
CA PRO A 46 -36.78 -8.13 -0.40
C PRO A 46 -35.44 -8.89 -0.30
N ALA A 47 -35.31 -10.04 -0.96
CA ALA A 47 -34.06 -10.81 -0.99
C ALA A 47 -32.91 -10.03 -1.66
N ILE A 48 -33.18 -9.35 -2.78
CA ILE A 48 -32.16 -8.57 -3.52
C ILE A 48 -31.76 -7.33 -2.71
N VAL A 49 -32.72 -6.70 -2.05
CA VAL A 49 -32.48 -5.56 -1.15
C VAL A 49 -31.56 -5.97 0.02
N GLY A 50 -31.87 -7.11 0.67
CA GLY A 50 -31.04 -7.64 1.74
C GLY A 50 -29.61 -7.96 1.29
N LEU A 51 -29.44 -8.53 0.09
CA LEU A 51 -28.12 -8.77 -0.50
C LEU A 51 -27.37 -7.46 -0.78
N SER A 52 -28.03 -6.47 -1.37
CA SER A 52 -27.43 -5.16 -1.67
C SER A 52 -26.92 -4.46 -0.41
N VAL A 53 -27.73 -4.39 0.65
CA VAL A 53 -27.34 -3.80 1.94
C VAL A 53 -26.19 -4.59 2.59
N SER A 54 -26.24 -5.92 2.52
CA SER A 54 -25.18 -6.79 3.05
C SER A 54 -23.83 -6.57 2.35
N TYR A 55 -23.84 -6.32 1.05
CA TYR A 55 -22.62 -5.96 0.31
C TYR A 55 -22.17 -4.52 0.58
N ALA A 56 -23.11 -3.57 0.70
CA ALA A 56 -22.80 -2.19 1.04
C ALA A 56 -22.14 -2.07 2.43
N LEU A 57 -22.53 -2.90 3.40
CA LEU A 57 -21.89 -2.94 4.72
C LEU A 57 -20.43 -3.43 4.67
N GLN A 58 -20.13 -4.39 3.78
CA GLN A 58 -18.79 -4.97 3.66
C GLN A 58 -17.82 -4.11 2.85
N ILE A 59 -18.32 -3.25 1.96
CA ILE A 59 -17.49 -2.50 1.01
C ILE A 59 -16.48 -1.57 1.71
N THR A 60 -16.88 -0.93 2.81
CA THR A 60 -16.04 -0.02 3.57
C THR A 60 -14.82 -0.73 4.16
N GLY A 61 -15.04 -1.92 4.75
CA GLY A 61 -13.96 -2.73 5.31
C GLY A 61 -13.00 -3.23 4.23
N ASN A 62 -13.54 -3.70 3.11
CA ASN A 62 -12.73 -4.17 1.99
C ASN A 62 -11.89 -3.04 1.37
N LEU A 63 -12.46 -1.84 1.23
CA LEU A 63 -11.71 -0.69 0.73
C LEU A 63 -10.62 -0.25 1.70
N ASN A 64 -10.88 -0.24 3.00
CA ASN A 64 -9.87 0.11 4.01
C ASN A 64 -8.69 -0.88 3.95
N PHE A 65 -8.99 -2.18 3.88
CA PHE A 65 -7.97 -3.22 3.73
C PHE A 65 -7.21 -3.09 2.41
N ALA A 66 -7.90 -2.87 1.29
CA ALA A 66 -7.28 -2.73 -0.03
C ALA A 66 -6.28 -1.57 -0.08
N VAL A 67 -6.63 -0.41 0.49
CA VAL A 67 -5.69 0.72 0.49
C VAL A 67 -4.51 0.48 1.43
N ARG A 68 -4.73 -0.14 2.60
CA ARG A 68 -3.62 -0.54 3.46
C ARG A 68 -2.64 -1.45 2.71
N MET A 69 -3.18 -2.42 1.98
CA MET A 69 -2.35 -3.33 1.18
C MET A 69 -1.62 -2.63 0.04
N ALA A 70 -2.26 -1.67 -0.64
CA ALA A 70 -1.61 -0.86 -1.65
C ALA A 70 -0.41 -0.09 -1.07
N SER A 71 -0.57 0.55 0.11
CA SER A 71 0.54 1.24 0.78
C SER A 71 1.65 0.30 1.24
N GLU A 72 1.32 -0.90 1.74
CA GLU A 72 2.33 -1.90 2.10
C GLU A 72 3.13 -2.35 0.86
N VAL A 73 2.46 -2.59 -0.27
CA VAL A 73 3.12 -2.94 -1.54
C VAL A 73 4.01 -1.81 -2.04
N GLU A 74 3.53 -0.56 -2.02
CA GLU A 74 4.30 0.61 -2.42
C GLU A 74 5.58 0.75 -1.57
N SER A 75 5.45 0.63 -0.25
CA SER A 75 6.59 0.68 0.67
C SER A 75 7.58 -0.46 0.42
N ASN A 76 7.09 -1.66 0.08
CA ASN A 76 7.93 -2.81 -0.20
C ASN A 76 8.63 -2.70 -1.57
N SER A 77 8.00 -2.05 -2.55
CA SER A 77 8.55 -1.84 -3.90
C SER A 77 9.87 -1.07 -3.86
N VAL A 78 10.03 -0.12 -2.94
CA VAL A 78 11.28 0.64 -2.75
C VAL A 78 12.48 -0.28 -2.50
N SER A 79 12.28 -1.42 -1.82
CA SER A 79 13.35 -2.40 -1.61
C SER A 79 13.80 -3.05 -2.92
N ILE A 80 12.85 -3.30 -3.82
CA ILE A 80 13.12 -3.86 -5.16
C ILE A 80 13.90 -2.85 -6.00
N GLU A 81 13.50 -1.58 -5.96
CA GLU A 81 14.21 -0.49 -6.65
C GLU A 81 15.67 -0.39 -6.19
N ARG A 82 15.93 -0.48 -4.88
CA ARG A 82 17.30 -0.48 -4.33
C ARG A 82 18.13 -1.68 -4.76
N VAL A 83 17.54 -2.88 -4.78
CA VAL A 83 18.25 -4.09 -5.26
C VAL A 83 18.64 -3.92 -6.72
N LYS A 84 17.73 -3.38 -7.54
CA LYS A 84 18.02 -3.09 -8.94
C LYS A 84 19.13 -2.06 -9.07
N GLU A 85 19.07 -0.97 -8.32
CA GLU A 85 20.11 0.07 -8.31
C GLU A 85 21.49 -0.53 -8.02
N TYR A 86 21.63 -1.33 -6.95
CA TYR A 86 22.89 -1.99 -6.62
C TYR A 86 23.36 -3.03 -7.64
N SER A 87 22.46 -3.61 -8.42
CA SER A 87 22.83 -4.56 -9.48
C SER A 87 23.44 -3.88 -10.71
N GLU A 88 23.13 -2.61 -10.93
CA GLU A 88 23.58 -1.84 -12.10
C GLU A 88 24.76 -0.91 -11.80
N VAL A 89 25.18 -0.79 -10.53
CA VAL A 89 26.38 -0.03 -10.14
C VAL A 89 27.62 -0.61 -10.80
N GLN A 90 28.55 0.28 -11.18
CA GLN A 90 29.84 -0.10 -11.74
C GLN A 90 30.54 -1.09 -10.81
N GLN A 91 30.73 -2.30 -11.32
CA GLN A 91 31.38 -3.39 -10.60
C GLN A 91 32.84 -3.00 -10.31
N GLU A 92 33.34 -3.42 -9.15
CA GLU A 92 34.75 -3.31 -8.82
C GLU A 92 35.62 -4.08 -9.84
N ALA A 93 36.93 -3.82 -9.83
CA ALA A 93 37.86 -4.54 -10.67
C ALA A 93 37.71 -6.06 -10.46
N ALA A 94 37.90 -6.83 -11.53
CA ALA A 94 37.81 -8.28 -11.47
C ALA A 94 38.72 -8.82 -10.35
N TRP A 95 38.24 -9.82 -9.62
CA TRP A 95 39.00 -10.46 -8.52
C TRP A 95 40.38 -10.94 -8.96
N GLU A 96 40.52 -11.32 -10.23
CA GLU A 96 41.81 -11.59 -10.85
C GLU A 96 42.05 -10.61 -11.99
N VAL A 97 42.95 -9.65 -11.76
CA VAL A 97 43.44 -8.73 -12.79
C VAL A 97 44.66 -9.38 -13.46
N GLN A 98 44.65 -9.49 -14.79
CA GLN A 98 45.85 -9.86 -15.55
C GLN A 98 46.49 -8.63 -16.19
N PRO A 99 47.81 -8.47 -16.08
CA PRO A 99 48.76 -9.36 -15.41
C PRO A 99 48.68 -9.28 -13.87
N LYS A 100 48.92 -10.41 -13.20
CA LYS A 100 48.96 -10.46 -11.72
C LYS A 100 50.03 -9.48 -11.21
N PRO A 101 49.81 -8.79 -10.07
CA PRO A 101 50.84 -7.97 -9.45
C PRO A 101 52.12 -8.79 -9.25
N ASN A 102 53.27 -8.13 -9.38
CA ASN A 102 54.57 -8.76 -9.10
C ASN A 102 54.53 -9.41 -7.70
N PRO A 103 55.03 -10.64 -7.49
CA PRO A 103 55.13 -11.25 -6.17
C PRO A 103 55.79 -10.39 -5.07
N GLU A 104 56.57 -9.36 -5.43
CA GLU A 104 57.12 -8.39 -4.46
C GLU A 104 56.16 -7.23 -4.12
N TRP A 105 54.96 -7.16 -4.70
CA TRP A 105 53.96 -6.15 -4.37
C TRP A 105 53.17 -6.55 -3.10
N PRO A 106 52.87 -5.63 -2.17
CA PRO A 106 53.28 -4.22 -2.12
C PRO A 106 54.66 -4.06 -1.44
N ASN A 107 55.60 -3.42 -2.14
CA ASN A 107 56.97 -3.22 -1.64
C ASN A 107 57.07 -2.18 -0.51
N GLN A 108 56.07 -1.31 -0.36
CA GLN A 108 55.90 -0.39 0.76
C GLN A 108 54.39 -0.21 0.98
N GLY A 109 53.96 -0.36 2.24
CA GLY A 109 52.58 -0.21 2.68
C GLY A 109 52.19 1.24 2.94
#